data_AF-A0A2R7LXS6-F1
#
_entry.id   AF-A0A2R7LXS6-F1
#
_cell.length_a   1.000
_cell.length_b   1.000
_cell.length_c   1.000
_cell.angle_alpha   90.00
_cell.angle_beta   90.00
_cell.angle_gamma   90.00
#
_symmetry.space_group_name_H-M   'P 1'
#
loop_
_entity.id
_entity.type
_entity.pdbx_description
1 polymer ?
#
loop_
_entity_poly.entity_id
_entity_poly.type
_entity_poly.pdbx_seq_one_letter_code
_entity_poly.pdbx_strand_id
1 'polypeptide(L)' 'PNSAIVDGVDTTKDLGAGFIPKKLATQIDGGTTYLPSGFFSSKSVIRKTKTTIAGRIILQDTNNSSNDFVEITANPRGFN' A
#
# COMPACT_ATOMS: atom_id res chain seq x y z
N PRO A 1 -7.05 -17.40 11.66
CA PRO A 1 -6.89 -17.98 10.31
C PRO A 1 -6.90 -16.85 9.27
N ASN A 2 -6.34 -17.06 8.06
CA ASN A 2 -6.29 -16.03 7.00
C ASN A 2 -7.68 -15.48 6.62
N SER A 3 -8.72 -16.31 6.77
CA SER A 3 -10.13 -15.92 6.56
C SER A 3 -10.65 -14.84 7.53
N ALA A 4 -9.95 -14.55 8.62
CA ALA A 4 -10.31 -13.50 9.56
C ALA A 4 -9.63 -12.15 9.26
N ILE A 5 -8.75 -12.08 8.25
CA ILE A 5 -8.03 -10.87 7.87
C ILE A 5 -8.92 -10.05 6.93
N VAL A 6 -9.18 -8.79 7.30
CA VAL A 6 -9.99 -7.87 6.50
C VAL A 6 -9.14 -7.07 5.51
N ASP A 7 -7.90 -6.72 5.89
CA ASP A 7 -6.96 -5.96 5.06
C ASP A 7 -5.52 -6.34 5.44
N GLY A 8 -4.62 -6.32 4.47
CA GLY A 8 -3.21 -6.63 4.63
C GLY A 8 -2.37 -5.75 3.72
N VAL A 9 -1.32 -5.15 4.29
CA VAL A 9 -0.38 -4.29 3.56
C VAL A 9 1.03 -4.76 3.89
N ASP A 10 1.74 -5.29 2.89
CA ASP A 10 3.13 -5.68 3.06
C ASP A 10 4.08 -4.53 2.72
N THR A 11 4.66 -3.92 3.76
CA THR A 11 5.67 -2.87 3.61
C THR A 11 7.08 -3.44 3.74
N THR A 12 7.98 -2.92 2.93
CA THR A 12 9.40 -3.27 3.00
C THR A 12 10.29 -2.04 3.01
N LYS A 13 11.48 -2.19 3.61
CA LYS A 13 12.57 -1.22 3.49
C LYS A 13 13.43 -1.45 2.25
N ASP A 14 13.16 -2.56 1.57
CA ASP A 14 13.79 -2.91 0.31
C ASP A 14 13.22 -2.02 -0.79
N LEU A 15 14.07 -1.19 -1.40
CA LEU A 15 13.67 -0.21 -2.42
C LEU A 15 13.42 -0.88 -3.79
N GLY A 16 12.79 -2.07 -3.77
CA GLY A 16 12.52 -2.90 -4.94
C GLY A 16 13.64 -3.85 -5.35
N ALA A 17 14.69 -4.05 -4.54
CA ALA A 17 15.81 -4.94 -4.89
C ALA A 17 15.49 -6.43 -4.67
N GLY A 18 14.46 -6.77 -3.88
CA GLY A 18 14.02 -8.14 -3.65
C GLY A 18 14.88 -8.95 -2.67
N PHE A 19 15.75 -8.29 -1.89
CA PHE A 19 16.56 -8.91 -0.84
C PHE A 19 15.77 -9.24 0.42
N ILE A 20 14.64 -8.58 0.65
CA ILE A 20 13.78 -8.85 1.81
C ILE A 20 12.59 -9.69 1.37
N PRO A 21 12.46 -10.94 1.86
CA PRO A 21 11.33 -11.79 1.53
C PRO A 21 9.99 -11.16 1.95
N LYS A 22 8.93 -11.48 1.18
CA LYS A 22 7.56 -11.14 1.55
C LYS A 22 7.18 -11.80 2.87
N LYS A 23 6.40 -11.07 3.67
CA LYS A 23 5.93 -11.53 4.99
C LYS A 23 4.49 -12.01 4.93
N LEU A 24 3.66 -11.37 4.11
CA LEU A 24 2.26 -11.75 3.94
C LEU A 24 2.11 -12.81 2.86
N ALA A 25 1.22 -13.77 3.12
CA ALA A 25 0.81 -14.77 2.13
C ALA A 25 0.20 -14.07 0.91
N THR A 26 0.46 -14.59 -0.29
CA THR A 26 0.03 -13.97 -1.57
C THR A 26 -1.48 -13.75 -1.66
N GLN A 27 -2.28 -14.59 -1.00
CA GLN A 27 -3.74 -14.43 -0.93
C GLN A 27 -4.21 -13.23 -0.09
N ILE A 28 -3.35 -12.70 0.78
CA ILE A 28 -3.59 -11.51 1.60
C ILE A 28 -3.00 -10.27 0.90
N ASP A 29 -1.78 -10.39 0.39
CA ASP A 29 -1.12 -9.34 -0.39
C ASP A 29 -0.18 -9.98 -1.43
N GLY A 30 -0.42 -9.72 -2.70
CA GLY A 30 0.36 -10.24 -3.83
C GLY A 30 1.70 -9.54 -4.05
N GLY A 31 1.94 -8.39 -3.43
CA GLY A 31 3.13 -7.57 -3.66
C GLY A 31 3.70 -6.97 -2.38
N THR A 32 4.50 -5.93 -2.53
CA THR A 32 4.99 -5.09 -1.43
C THR A 32 4.95 -3.62 -1.84
N THR A 33 4.89 -2.73 -0.86
CA THR A 33 5.08 -1.30 -1.07
C THR A 33 6.21 -0.78 -0.19
N TYR A 34 6.80 0.34 -0.60
CA TYR A 34 7.94 0.97 0.05
C TYR A 34 7.94 2.47 -0.25
N LEU A 35 8.84 3.21 0.38
CA LEU A 35 9.05 4.64 0.11
C LEU A 35 10.25 4.78 -0.85
N PRO A 36 10.05 5.08 -2.15
CA PRO A 36 11.17 5.33 -3.06
C PRO A 36 12.09 6.44 -2.57
N SER A 37 11.57 7.42 -1.82
CA SER A 37 12.36 8.50 -1.21
C SER A 37 13.22 8.02 -0.03
N GLY A 38 13.11 6.75 0.38
CA GLY A 38 13.90 6.16 1.45
C GLY A 38 13.51 6.63 2.85
N PHE A 39 14.35 6.26 3.81
CA PHE A 39 14.16 6.57 5.23
C PHE A 39 14.23 8.08 5.52
N PHE A 40 13.52 8.51 6.56
CA PHE A 40 13.55 9.90 7.06
C PHE A 40 13.14 10.97 6.03
N SER A 41 12.42 10.58 4.97
CA SER A 41 12.00 11.45 3.88
C SER A 41 10.76 12.30 4.17
N SER A 42 10.14 12.15 5.35
CA SER A 42 8.82 12.72 5.68
C SER A 42 7.71 12.30 4.70
N LYS A 43 7.90 11.15 4.04
CA LYS A 43 6.93 10.53 3.13
C LYS A 43 6.22 9.36 3.79
N SER A 44 5.06 9.01 3.26
CA SER A 44 4.24 7.86 3.64
C SER A 44 3.62 7.24 2.40
N VAL A 45 3.21 5.98 2.48
CA VAL A 45 2.36 5.38 1.44
C VAL A 45 0.90 5.66 1.73
N ILE A 46 0.11 5.94 0.70
CA ILE A 46 -1.35 6.05 0.77
C ILE A 46 -1.98 5.17 -0.31
N ARG A 47 -3.15 4.63 -0.03
CA ARG A 47 -3.93 3.84 -0.99
C ARG A 47 -4.48 4.77 -2.09
N LYS A 48 -4.36 4.36 -3.34
CA LYS A 48 -4.83 5.09 -4.51
C LYS A 48 -6.36 5.16 -4.54
N THR A 49 -6.90 6.21 -5.12
CA THR A 49 -8.31 6.36 -5.44
C THR A 49 -8.60 5.61 -6.73
N LYS A 50 -9.50 4.63 -6.68
CA LYS A 50 -9.97 3.93 -7.88
C LYS A 50 -10.97 4.80 -8.65
N THR A 51 -11.91 5.40 -7.94
CA THR A 51 -12.97 6.24 -8.53
C THR A 51 -13.69 7.04 -7.45
N THR A 52 -14.57 7.95 -7.88
CA THR A 52 -15.48 8.70 -7.02
C THR A 52 -16.90 8.53 -7.54
N ILE A 53 -17.82 8.12 -6.66
CA ILE A 53 -19.22 7.88 -6.99
C ILE A 53 -20.09 8.75 -6.09
N ALA A 54 -20.83 9.71 -6.67
CA ALA A 54 -21.70 10.63 -5.93
C ALA A 54 -20.99 11.31 -4.74
N GLY A 55 -19.74 11.73 -4.93
CA GLY A 55 -18.92 12.37 -3.89
C GLY A 55 -18.26 11.41 -2.88
N ARG A 56 -18.60 10.12 -2.89
CA ARG A 56 -17.90 9.08 -2.11
C ARG A 56 -16.66 8.62 -2.86
N ILE A 57 -15.51 8.71 -2.20
CA ILE A 57 -14.24 8.22 -2.72
C ILE A 57 -14.14 6.71 -2.49
N ILE A 58 -13.81 5.99 -3.56
CA ILE A 58 -13.60 4.54 -3.55
C ILE A 58 -12.11 4.29 -3.75
N LEU A 59 -11.47 3.70 -2.75
CA LEU A 59 -10.05 3.37 -2.79
C LEU A 59 -9.81 2.08 -3.59
N GLN A 60 -8.67 2.00 -4.24
CA GLN A 60 -8.23 0.82 -4.96
C GLN A 60 -7.76 -0.25 -3.98
N ASP A 61 -8.24 -1.47 -4.20
CA ASP A 61 -7.78 -2.66 -3.49
C ASP A 61 -7.82 -3.84 -4.46
N THR A 62 -6.65 -4.33 -4.83
CA THR A 62 -6.44 -5.49 -5.71
C THR A 62 -5.77 -6.63 -4.95
N ASN A 63 -5.74 -6.55 -3.60
CA ASN A 63 -4.91 -7.39 -2.74
C ASN A 63 -3.44 -7.39 -3.21
N ASN A 64 -2.90 -6.25 -3.66
CA ASN A 64 -1.51 -6.14 -4.09
C ASN A 64 -0.95 -4.75 -3.80
N SER A 65 -0.14 -4.65 -2.74
CA SER A 65 0.39 -3.37 -2.28
C SER A 65 1.18 -2.59 -3.33
N SER A 66 1.85 -3.28 -4.27
CA SER A 66 2.60 -2.64 -5.36
C SER A 66 1.68 -1.89 -6.33
N ASN A 67 0.44 -2.37 -6.49
CA ASN A 67 -0.56 -1.76 -7.37
C ASN A 67 -1.39 -0.70 -6.63
N ASP A 68 -1.68 -0.94 -5.35
CA ASP A 68 -2.73 -0.22 -4.61
C ASP A 68 -2.21 1.02 -3.88
N PHE A 69 -0.91 1.10 -3.60
CA PHE A 69 -0.31 2.19 -2.83
C PHE A 69 0.66 3.04 -3.65
N VAL A 70 0.86 4.26 -3.20
CA VAL A 70 1.79 5.24 -3.79
C VAL A 70 2.36 6.13 -2.69
N GLU A 71 3.58 6.61 -2.89
CA GLU A 71 4.25 7.55 -1.97
C GLU A 71 3.62 8.95 -2.05
N ILE A 72 3.40 9.56 -0.89
CA ILE A 72 2.97 10.95 -0.72
C ILE A 72 3.74 11.63 0.43
N THR A 73 3.75 12.96 0.45
CA THR A 73 3.94 13.67 1.73
C THR A 73 2.73 13.37 2.62
N ALA A 74 2.96 13.03 3.89
CA ALA A 74 1.88 12.64 4.80
C ALA A 74 0.72 13.65 4.78
N ASN A 75 -0.48 13.16 4.44
CA ASN A 75 -1.69 13.96 4.30
C ASN A 75 -2.85 13.29 5.05
N PRO A 76 -2.96 13.50 6.38
CA PRO A 76 -4.02 12.88 7.17
C PRO A 76 -5.41 13.25 6.65
N ARG A 77 -6.28 12.25 6.49
CA ARG A 77 -7.63 12.37 5.88
C ARG A 77 -7.64 12.77 4.41
N GLY A 78 -6.47 12.88 3.78
CA GLY A 78 -6.33 13.08 2.35
C GLY A 78 -6.61 11.83 1.53
N PHE A 79 -6.73 12.03 0.23
CA PHE A 79 -6.87 10.99 -0.77
C PHE A 79 -5.86 11.29 -1.90
N ASN A 80 -5.45 10.26 -2.64
CA ASN A 80 -4.58 10.39 -3.80
C ASN A 80 -5.16 9.61 -4.98
#